data_AF-R7JMR3-F1
#
_entry.id   AF-R7JMR3-F1
#
_cell.length_a   1.000
_cell.length_b   1.000
_cell.length_c   1.000
_cell.angle_alpha   90.00
_cell.angle_beta   90.00
_cell.angle_gamma   90.00
#
_symmetry.space_group_name_H-M   'P 1'
#
loop_
_entity.id
_entity.type
_entity.pdbx_description
1 polymer ?
#
loop_
_entity_poly.entity_id
_entity_poly.type
_entity_poly.pdbx_seq_one_letter_code
_entity_poly.pdbx_strand_id
1 'polypeptide(L)'
;MGCQTPSGWSCEHLPYLVEIDNYGKEEPVNVADTTSYFPWGWDEISWFAKQPEKYRNEWLQYVWQWMKKTDPDGHIEMPGIRGICCPNKTGNTYRANTRSAQSPYGYNQEETIKAIWASDKVR
;
A
#
# COMPACT_ATOMS: atom_id res chain seq x y z
N MET A 1 8.88 -19.84 -2.96
CA MET A 1 9.62 -20.88 -3.73
C MET A 1 10.73 -20.19 -4.50
N GLY A 2 11.98 -20.60 -4.29
CA GLY A 2 13.14 -20.08 -5.00
C GLY A 2 13.39 -20.77 -6.32
N CYS A 3 14.28 -20.19 -7.13
CA CYS A 3 14.75 -20.76 -8.38
C CYS A 3 16.12 -20.18 -8.74
N GLN A 4 16.72 -20.73 -9.80
CA GLN A 4 17.78 -20.01 -10.50
C GLN A 4 17.12 -18.94 -11.38
N THR A 5 17.47 -17.69 -11.15
CA THR A 5 16.95 -16.56 -11.93
C THR A 5 17.58 -16.52 -13.33
N PRO A 6 16.98 -15.78 -14.30
CA PRO A 6 17.58 -15.61 -15.62
C PRO A 6 19.00 -15.01 -15.61
N SER A 7 19.39 -14.29 -14.54
CA SER A 7 20.74 -13.76 -14.37
C SER A 7 21.71 -14.72 -13.64
N GLY A 8 21.28 -15.96 -13.37
CA GLY A 8 22.14 -17.07 -12.96
C GLY A 8 22.35 -17.24 -11.46
N TRP A 9 21.87 -16.31 -10.63
CA TRP A 9 21.89 -16.47 -9.17
C TRP A 9 20.69 -17.28 -8.68
N SER A 10 20.91 -17.99 -7.58
CA SER A 10 19.91 -18.84 -6.94
C SER A 10 19.61 -18.33 -5.54
N CYS A 11 18.38 -18.50 -5.09
CA CYS A 11 17.97 -18.26 -3.72
C CYS A 11 16.95 -19.30 -3.28
N GLU A 12 16.79 -19.44 -1.96
CA GLU A 12 15.75 -20.30 -1.38
C GLU A 12 14.36 -19.70 -1.61
N HIS A 13 14.24 -18.37 -1.53
CA HIS A 13 13.05 -17.59 -1.87
C HIS A 13 13.42 -16.34 -2.68
N LEU A 14 12.63 -16.03 -3.71
CA LEU A 14 12.80 -14.80 -4.48
C LEU A 14 12.25 -13.61 -3.68
N PRO A 15 13.00 -12.51 -3.53
CA PRO A 15 12.45 -11.30 -2.96
C PRO A 15 11.39 -10.72 -3.90
N TYR A 16 10.31 -10.20 -3.32
CA TYR A 16 9.21 -9.63 -4.09
C TYR A 16 8.65 -8.38 -3.42
N LEU A 17 8.04 -7.52 -4.24
CA LEU A 17 7.29 -6.37 -3.77
C LEU A 17 5.81 -6.70 -3.81
N VAL A 18 5.11 -6.34 -2.74
CA VAL A 18 3.65 -6.32 -2.67
C VAL A 18 3.23 -4.87 -2.73
N GLU A 19 2.56 -4.53 -3.81
CA GLU A 19 2.04 -3.20 -4.05
C GLU A 19 0.57 -3.13 -3.61
N ILE A 20 0.15 -1.95 -3.13
CA ILE A 20 -1.26 -1.58 -3.06
C ILE A 20 -1.66 -1.12 -4.45
N ASP A 21 -2.38 -1.96 -5.18
CA ASP A 21 -2.58 -1.78 -6.62
C ASP A 21 -3.33 -0.49 -7.00
N ASN A 22 -3.17 -0.08 -8.27
CA ASN A 22 -3.95 0.99 -8.89
C ASN A 22 -4.53 0.52 -10.23
N TYR A 23 -5.85 0.58 -10.38
CA TYR A 23 -6.51 0.11 -11.60
C TYR A 23 -7.78 0.90 -11.91
N GLY A 24 -8.79 0.86 -11.03
CA GLY A 24 -10.07 1.50 -11.27
C GLY A 24 -11.14 1.14 -10.25
N LYS A 25 -12.39 1.06 -10.72
CA LYS A 25 -13.56 0.74 -9.89
C LYS A 25 -14.55 -0.13 -10.65
N GLU A 26 -15.33 -0.91 -9.90
CA GLU A 26 -16.46 -1.69 -10.40
C GLU A 26 -17.69 -1.45 -9.50
N GLU A 27 -18.89 -1.37 -10.10
CA GLU A 27 -20.12 -1.23 -9.33
C GLU A 27 -20.73 -2.61 -9.02
N PRO A 28 -21.36 -2.80 -7.85
CA PRO A 28 -21.63 -1.80 -6.82
C PRO A 28 -20.44 -1.55 -5.89
N VAL A 29 -20.14 -0.27 -5.61
CA VAL A 29 -19.08 0.09 -4.64
C VAL A 29 -19.50 -0.11 -3.18
N ASN A 30 -18.54 -0.49 -2.34
CA ASN A 30 -18.70 -0.76 -0.90
C ASN A 30 -19.62 -1.95 -0.56
N VAL A 31 -19.80 -2.87 -1.50
CA VAL A 31 -20.41 -4.18 -1.27
C VAL A 31 -19.31 -5.23 -1.42
N ALA A 32 -19.21 -6.14 -0.46
CA ALA A 32 -18.20 -7.19 -0.49
C ALA A 32 -18.51 -8.18 -1.62
N ASP A 33 -17.56 -8.40 -2.53
CA ASP A 33 -17.61 -9.47 -3.52
C ASP A 33 -16.24 -10.14 -3.65
N THR A 34 -16.06 -11.28 -2.98
CA THR A 34 -14.80 -12.03 -3.01
C THR A 34 -14.54 -12.74 -4.35
N THR A 35 -15.45 -12.64 -5.32
CA THR A 35 -15.30 -13.21 -6.65
C THR A 35 -14.84 -12.18 -7.69
N SER A 36 -14.92 -10.88 -7.38
CA SER A 36 -14.42 -9.80 -8.23
C SER A 36 -12.94 -9.48 -7.93
N TYR A 37 -12.24 -8.99 -8.95
CA TYR A 37 -10.94 -8.33 -8.80
C TYR A 37 -11.02 -7.00 -8.03
N PHE A 38 -12.23 -6.48 -7.81
CA PHE A 38 -12.51 -5.32 -6.97
C PHE A 38 -13.37 -5.75 -5.76
N PRO A 39 -12.78 -6.34 -4.70
CA PRO A 39 -13.56 -6.96 -3.62
C PRO A 39 -14.51 -6.02 -2.88
N TRP A 40 -14.31 -4.71 -3.00
CA TRP A 40 -15.16 -3.66 -2.46
C TRP A 40 -15.63 -2.64 -3.52
N GLY A 41 -15.52 -3.01 -4.80
CA GLY A 41 -15.77 -2.15 -5.96
C GLY A 41 -14.71 -1.08 -6.23
N TRP A 42 -13.56 -1.13 -5.53
CA TRP A 42 -12.43 -0.21 -5.70
C TRP A 42 -11.14 -0.98 -5.87
N ASP A 43 -10.21 -0.43 -6.65
CA ASP A 43 -8.79 -0.81 -6.55
C ASP A 43 -8.27 -0.56 -5.12
N GLU A 44 -7.18 -1.22 -4.76
CA GLU A 44 -6.69 -1.27 -3.40
C GLU A 44 -6.26 0.12 -2.91
N ILE A 45 -5.65 0.95 -3.78
CA ILE A 45 -5.22 2.29 -3.37
C ILE A 45 -6.39 3.25 -3.19
N SER A 46 -7.43 3.17 -4.02
CA SER A 46 -8.64 4.00 -3.85
C SER A 46 -9.42 3.53 -2.63
N TRP A 47 -9.48 2.22 -2.39
CA TRP A 47 -10.02 1.67 -1.15
C TRP A 47 -9.23 2.19 0.06
N PHE A 48 -7.90 2.14 0.02
CA PHE A 48 -7.02 2.60 1.10
C PHE A 48 -7.19 4.10 1.35
N ALA A 49 -7.17 4.93 0.30
CA ALA A 49 -7.33 6.37 0.39
C ALA A 49 -8.68 6.81 1.01
N LYS A 50 -9.73 5.99 0.84
CA LYS A 50 -11.06 6.22 1.43
C LYS A 50 -11.13 5.98 2.94
N GLN A 51 -10.21 5.20 3.51
CA GLN A 51 -10.27 4.85 4.93
C GLN A 51 -9.96 6.07 5.80
N PRO A 52 -10.41 6.12 7.07
CA PRO A 52 -10.00 7.16 8.01
C PRO A 52 -8.47 7.20 8.16
N GLU A 53 -7.91 8.39 8.39
CA GLU A 53 -6.44 8.58 8.52
C GLU A 53 -5.83 7.66 9.58
N LYS A 54 -6.46 7.58 10.75
CA LYS A 54 -6.02 6.68 11.83
C LYS A 54 -5.95 5.23 11.35
N TYR A 55 -6.97 4.77 10.64
CA TYR A 55 -7.01 3.40 10.11
C TYR A 55 -5.92 3.18 9.06
N ARG A 56 -5.67 4.14 8.15
CA ARG A 56 -4.57 4.04 7.20
C ARG A 56 -3.22 3.88 7.89
N ASN A 57 -2.98 4.64 8.97
CA ASN A 57 -1.75 4.56 9.75
C ASN A 57 -1.60 3.20 10.47
N GLU A 58 -2.68 2.72 11.09
CA GLU A 58 -2.72 1.39 11.74
C GLU A 58 -2.53 0.26 10.73
N TRP A 59 -3.13 0.39 9.55
CA TRP A 59 -3.05 -0.59 8.48
C TRP A 59 -1.61 -0.68 7.91
N LEU A 60 -0.91 0.44 7.72
CA LEU A 60 0.49 0.43 7.27
C LEU A 60 1.41 -0.29 8.27
N GLN A 61 1.20 -0.09 9.56
CA GLN A 61 1.93 -0.80 10.61
C GLN A 61 1.61 -2.30 10.56
N TYR A 62 0.33 -2.63 10.48
CA TYR A 62 -0.15 -4.01 10.39
C TYR A 62 0.45 -4.75 9.19
N VAL A 63 0.34 -4.20 7.98
CA VAL A 63 0.76 -4.87 6.75
C VAL A 63 2.27 -5.09 6.73
N TRP A 64 3.04 -4.13 7.25
CA TRP A 64 4.49 -4.26 7.38
C TRP A 64 4.88 -5.37 8.38
N GLN A 65 4.25 -5.39 9.57
CA GLN A 65 4.48 -6.45 10.57
C GLN A 65 4.04 -7.83 10.06
N TRP A 66 2.91 -7.88 9.36
CA TRP A 66 2.38 -9.10 8.79
C TRP A 66 3.32 -9.67 7.73
N MET A 67 3.88 -8.82 6.86
CA MET A 67 4.85 -9.25 5.86
C MET A 67 6.11 -9.82 6.52
N LYS A 68 6.71 -9.08 7.47
CA LYS A 68 7.91 -9.54 8.21
C LYS A 68 7.70 -10.87 8.93
N LYS A 69 6.47 -11.16 9.38
CA LYS A 69 6.11 -12.43 10.03
C LYS A 69 5.84 -13.56 9.02
N THR A 70 5.22 -13.24 7.89
CA THR A 70 4.69 -14.23 6.94
C THR A 70 5.75 -14.68 5.94
N ASP A 71 6.49 -13.72 5.39
CA ASP A 71 7.59 -13.97 4.46
C ASP A 71 8.63 -12.83 4.59
N PRO A 72 9.79 -13.08 5.22
CA PRO A 72 10.81 -12.05 5.42
C PRO A 72 11.46 -11.57 4.12
N ASP A 73 11.36 -12.34 3.02
CA ASP A 73 11.85 -11.97 1.69
C ASP A 73 10.83 -11.10 0.93
N GLY A 74 9.59 -11.02 1.42
CA GLY A 74 8.54 -10.13 0.93
C GLY A 74 8.68 -8.70 1.47
N HIS A 75 8.38 -7.72 0.61
CA HIS A 75 8.49 -6.30 0.95
C HIS A 75 7.22 -5.56 0.53
N ILE A 76 6.62 -4.80 1.45
CA ILE A 76 5.49 -3.92 1.12
C ILE A 76 6.03 -2.66 0.45
N GLU A 77 5.49 -2.31 -0.71
CA GLU A 77 5.70 -1.00 -1.30
C GLU A 77 4.87 0.04 -0.55
N MET A 78 5.55 0.95 0.16
CA MET A 78 4.88 2.03 0.88
C MET A 78 4.23 2.99 -0.13
N PRO A 79 2.94 3.35 0.02
CA PRO A 79 2.26 4.20 -0.94
C PRO A 79 2.80 5.63 -0.82
N GLY A 80 3.72 6.03 -1.70
CA GLY A 80 4.26 7.39 -1.70
C GLY A 80 3.32 8.38 -2.41
N ILE A 81 3.17 8.20 -3.71
CA ILE A 81 2.22 8.92 -4.57
C ILE A 81 1.54 7.92 -5.51
N ARG A 82 0.22 8.03 -5.63
CA ARG A 82 -0.60 7.14 -6.48
C ARG A 82 -1.80 7.86 -7.07
N GLY A 83 -2.21 7.47 -8.27
CA GLY A 83 -3.51 7.83 -8.81
C GLY A 83 -4.62 7.13 -8.04
N ILE A 84 -5.73 7.81 -7.78
CA ILE A 84 -6.92 7.24 -7.13
C ILE A 84 -8.18 7.61 -7.90
N CYS A 85 -9.14 6.70 -7.97
CA CYS A 85 -10.41 6.90 -8.68
C CYS A 85 -11.62 7.12 -7.75
N CYS A 86 -11.44 6.95 -6.44
CA CYS A 86 -12.48 7.23 -5.45
C CYS A 86 -12.84 8.74 -5.40
N PRO A 87 -14.08 9.11 -5.03
CA PRO A 87 -14.43 10.50 -4.76
C PRO A 87 -13.47 11.16 -3.76
N ASN A 88 -12.81 12.23 -4.17
CA ASN A 88 -11.78 12.92 -3.39
C ASN A 88 -11.77 14.43 -3.68
N LYS A 89 -11.04 15.19 -2.85
CA LYS A 89 -10.76 16.62 -3.05
C LYS A 89 -9.28 16.89 -3.33
N THR A 90 -8.54 15.87 -3.76
CA THR A 90 -7.06 15.84 -3.84
C THR A 90 -6.55 15.72 -5.27
N GLY A 91 -7.45 15.89 -6.25
CA GLY A 91 -7.15 15.86 -7.68
C GLY A 91 -6.84 14.45 -8.16
N ASN A 92 -7.61 13.45 -7.70
CA ASN A 92 -7.43 12.04 -8.08
C ASN A 92 -6.01 11.52 -7.80
N THR A 93 -5.35 12.08 -6.79
CA THR A 93 -3.98 11.72 -6.41
C THR A 93 -3.88 11.56 -4.91
N TYR A 94 -3.49 10.36 -4.47
CA TYR A 94 -3.03 10.09 -3.12
C TYR A 94 -1.57 10.56 -2.97
N ARG A 95 -1.28 11.28 -1.89
CA ARG A 95 0.07 11.73 -1.51
C ARG A 95 0.28 11.41 -0.04
N ALA A 96 1.24 10.56 0.30
CA ALA A 96 1.52 10.21 1.70
C ALA A 96 1.99 11.41 2.53
N ASN A 97 2.52 12.46 1.89
CA ASN A 97 3.05 13.65 2.55
C ASN A 97 2.19 14.14 3.72
N THR A 98 2.86 14.60 4.78
CA THR A 98 2.23 15.34 5.86
C THR A 98 1.58 16.60 5.29
N ARG A 99 0.31 16.80 5.61
CA ARG A 99 -0.48 17.94 5.13
C ARG A 99 0.10 19.22 5.72
N SER A 100 0.42 20.15 4.84
CA SER A 100 1.01 21.44 5.18
C SER A 100 0.60 22.48 4.14
N ALA A 101 1.04 23.73 4.31
CA ALA A 101 0.83 24.77 3.29
C ALA A 101 1.48 24.40 1.94
N GLN A 102 2.62 23.69 1.97
CA GLN A 102 3.35 23.22 0.79
C GLN A 102 2.78 21.91 0.22
N SER A 103 2.03 21.15 1.01
CA SER A 103 1.34 19.92 0.60
C SER A 103 -0.10 19.91 1.11
N PRO A 104 -1.00 20.75 0.54
CA PRO A 104 -2.37 20.90 1.05
C PRO A 104 -3.22 19.63 0.87
N TYR A 105 -2.83 18.76 -0.07
CA TYR A 105 -3.51 17.50 -0.37
C TYR A 105 -2.83 16.26 0.22
N GLY A 106 -1.94 16.43 1.19
CA GLY A 106 -1.33 15.34 1.92
C GLY A 106 -2.35 14.48 2.67
N TYR A 107 -2.13 13.17 2.67
CA TYR A 107 -2.93 12.17 3.37
C TYR A 107 -2.38 11.82 4.77
N ASN A 108 -1.25 12.42 5.18
CA ASN A 108 -0.64 12.28 6.51
C ASN A 108 -0.08 10.89 6.86
N GLN A 109 0.42 10.13 5.88
CA GLN A 109 1.08 8.85 6.14
C GLN A 109 2.62 8.95 6.17
N GLU A 110 3.19 10.08 5.79
CA GLU A 110 4.65 10.29 5.74
C GLU A 110 5.35 9.98 7.06
N GLU A 111 4.88 10.52 8.18
CA GLU A 111 5.50 10.25 9.49
C GLU A 111 5.30 8.80 9.95
N THR A 112 4.19 8.17 9.58
CA THR A 112 3.97 6.73 9.84
C THR A 112 4.95 5.88 9.07
N ILE A 113 5.13 6.15 7.77
CA ILE A 113 6.08 5.44 6.90
C ILE A 113 7.51 5.63 7.40
N LYS A 114 7.90 6.87 7.77
CA LYS A 114 9.20 7.16 8.38
C LYS A 114 9.41 6.36 9.67
N ALA A 115 8.41 6.31 10.55
CA ALA A 115 8.49 5.57 11.81
C ALA A 115 8.66 4.06 11.56
N ILE A 116 7.95 3.49 10.59
CA ILE A 116 8.10 2.08 10.18
C ILE A 116 9.54 1.82 9.76
N TRP A 117 10.08 2.60 8.83
CA TRP A 117 11.45 2.40 8.35
C TRP A 117 12.51 2.66 9.43
N ALA A 118 12.33 3.64 10.30
CA ALA A 118 13.23 3.89 11.42
C ALA A 118 13.24 2.74 12.45
N SER A 119 12.15 1.98 12.53
CA SER A 119 12.05 0.79 13.38
C SER A 119 12.65 -0.47 12.76
N ASP A 120 12.88 -0.49 11.44
CA ASP A 120 13.46 -1.62 10.70
C ASP A 120 14.99 -1.66 10.87
N LYS A 121 15.43 -1.99 12.08
CA LYS A 121 16.85 -2.01 12.48
C LYS A 121 17.58 -3.30 12.10
N VAL A 122 16.94 -4.19 11.34
CA VAL A 122 17.48 -5.52 11.03
C VAL A 122 17.33 -5.78 9.54
N ARG A 123 18.48 -5.85 8.86
CA ARG A 123 18.70 -6.79 7.76
C ARG A 123 19.90 -7.64 8.13
#